data_AF-A0A352CDT2-F1
#
_entry.id   AF-A0A352CDT2-F1
#
_cell.length_a   1.000
_cell.length_b   1.000
_cell.length_c   1.000
_cell.angle_alpha   90.00
_cell.angle_beta   90.00
_cell.angle_gamma   90.00
#
_symmetry.space_group_name_H-M   'P 1'
#
loop_
_entity.id
_entity.type
_entity.pdbx_description
1 polymer ?
#
loop_
_entity_poly.entity_id
_entity_poly.type
_entity_poly.pdbx_seq_one_letter_code
_entity_poly.pdbx_strand_id
1 'polypeptide(L)'
;DWIAADRAGVAINDATSAAFAQAIAWDKCDVTTFSWQKVLGGEAAHGMLILSPRAVERLESFTPDRPLPKIFRMTKKGKLDEELFQGATINTPSMLALEDYHDALTWAEAIGGLPALIARADANAAVLHDWMANSAWAANLAQDRATWTNTGVCVQIVDPRVLALGAEGQADFAKKLAGLLEKEGVAL
;
A
#
# COMPACT_ATOMS: atom_id res chain seq x y z
N ASP A 1 -15.79 5.75 15.26
CA ASP A 1 -15.05 4.52 14.95
C ASP A 1 -15.84 3.76 13.89
N TRP A 2 -15.27 3.52 12.70
CA TRP A 2 -16.00 2.94 11.56
C TRP A 2 -15.93 1.40 11.53
N ILE A 3 -14.84 0.79 12.02
CA ILE A 3 -14.71 -0.66 12.12
C ILE A 3 -14.96 -1.07 13.56
N ALA A 4 -16.18 -1.54 13.84
CA ALA A 4 -16.57 -1.98 15.17
C ALA A 4 -15.80 -3.25 15.59
N ALA A 5 -15.45 -3.35 16.88
CA ALA A 5 -14.72 -4.51 17.42
C ALA A 5 -15.58 -5.78 17.44
N ASP A 6 -16.89 -5.63 17.69
CA ASP A 6 -17.92 -6.67 17.77
C ASP A 6 -18.58 -6.98 16.41
N ARG A 7 -18.00 -6.49 15.31
CA ARG A 7 -18.45 -6.84 13.94
C ARG A 7 -18.48 -8.36 13.74
N ALA A 8 -19.53 -8.86 13.09
CA ALA A 8 -19.64 -10.27 12.72
C ALA A 8 -18.81 -10.64 11.46
N GLY A 9 -18.49 -9.64 10.63
CA GLY A 9 -17.71 -9.83 9.41
C GLY A 9 -16.19 -9.82 9.62
N VAL A 10 -15.47 -10.08 8.53
CA VAL A 10 -14.02 -9.89 8.45
C VAL A 10 -13.70 -8.56 7.74
N ALA A 11 -12.73 -7.83 8.27
CA ALA A 11 -12.16 -6.64 7.66
C ALA A 11 -10.93 -7.04 6.82
N ILE A 12 -10.99 -6.74 5.52
CA ILE A 12 -9.90 -7.00 4.57
C ILE A 12 -9.22 -5.66 4.28
N ASN A 13 -7.91 -5.60 4.51
CA ASN A 13 -7.09 -4.41 4.37
C ASN A 13 -5.99 -4.64 3.32
N ASP A 14 -6.09 -3.93 2.19
CA ASP A 14 -4.98 -3.81 1.26
C ASP A 14 -4.04 -2.70 1.73
N ALA A 15 -2.99 -3.10 2.44
CA ALA A 15 -1.96 -2.23 2.98
C ALA A 15 -0.74 -2.12 2.05
N THR A 16 -0.86 -2.45 0.75
CA THR A 16 0.28 -2.54 -0.16
C THR A 16 1.14 -1.28 -0.16
N SER A 17 0.56 -0.08 -0.12
CA SER A 17 1.28 1.21 -0.08
C SER A 17 1.34 1.86 1.31
N ALA A 18 0.93 1.15 2.35
CA ALA A 18 0.83 1.68 3.71
C ALA A 18 1.73 0.91 4.70
N ALA A 19 1.87 -0.41 4.54
CA ALA A 19 2.76 -1.22 5.35
C ALA A 19 4.18 -0.63 5.34
N PHE A 20 4.79 -0.50 6.51
CA PHE A 20 6.09 0.14 6.76
C PHE A 20 6.15 1.67 6.68
N ALA A 21 5.11 2.37 6.24
CA ALA A 21 5.10 3.84 6.17
C ALA A 21 3.96 4.50 6.95
N GLN A 22 2.95 3.74 7.37
CA GLN A 22 1.83 4.24 8.16
C GLN A 22 1.53 3.30 9.33
N ALA A 23 0.97 3.86 10.39
CA ALA A 23 0.46 3.06 11.51
C ALA A 23 -0.78 2.26 11.05
N ILE A 24 -0.74 0.95 11.24
CA ILE A 24 -1.86 0.04 10.94
C ILE A 24 -2.50 -0.38 12.27
N ALA A 25 -3.81 -0.18 12.38
CA ALA A 25 -4.60 -0.70 13.49
C ALA A 25 -4.85 -2.20 13.31
N TRP A 26 -3.83 -3.01 13.60
CA TRP A 26 -3.82 -4.46 13.35
C TRP A 26 -4.98 -5.21 14.03
N ASP A 27 -5.43 -4.72 15.18
CA ASP A 27 -6.60 -5.24 15.91
C ASP A 27 -7.93 -5.08 15.14
N LYS A 28 -7.96 -4.20 14.14
CA LYS A 28 -9.11 -3.95 13.27
C LYS A 28 -8.99 -4.63 11.91
N CYS A 29 -7.86 -5.27 11.61
CA CYS A 29 -7.64 -5.93 10.33
C CYS A 29 -7.67 -7.45 10.50
N ASP A 30 -8.60 -8.12 9.82
CA ASP A 30 -8.71 -9.57 9.91
C ASP A 30 -7.85 -10.27 8.85
N VAL A 31 -7.81 -9.70 7.64
CA VAL A 31 -6.98 -10.13 6.52
C VAL A 31 -6.22 -8.90 6.04
N THR A 32 -4.90 -8.87 6.17
CA THR A 32 -4.08 -7.78 5.64
C THR A 32 -3.16 -8.29 4.55
N THR A 33 -3.11 -7.60 3.42
CA THR A 33 -2.18 -7.89 2.34
C THR A 33 -1.28 -6.71 2.05
N PHE A 34 -0.05 -6.99 1.65
CA PHE A 34 0.84 -6.00 1.05
C PHE A 34 1.77 -6.69 0.05
N SER A 35 2.66 -5.95 -0.60
CA SER A 35 3.68 -6.53 -1.49
C SER A 35 4.98 -5.75 -1.38
N TRP A 36 6.08 -6.36 -1.80
CA TRP A 36 7.43 -5.86 -1.51
C TRP A 36 7.81 -4.59 -2.28
N GLN A 37 7.21 -4.36 -3.45
CA GLN A 37 7.60 -3.31 -4.40
C GLN A 37 7.09 -1.90 -4.14
N LYS A 38 6.49 -1.64 -2.97
CA LYS A 38 6.03 -0.29 -2.62
C LYS A 38 6.95 0.35 -1.59
N VAL A 39 6.56 0.36 -0.32
CA VAL A 39 7.24 1.19 0.69
C VAL A 39 8.70 0.80 0.88
N LEU A 40 9.00 -0.51 0.88
CA LEU A 40 10.37 -1.01 1.02
C LEU A 40 11.13 -1.06 -0.32
N GLY A 41 10.46 -0.79 -1.44
CA GLY A 41 11.10 -0.64 -2.75
C GLY A 41 11.72 -1.89 -3.35
N GLY A 42 11.39 -3.09 -2.83
CA GLY A 42 11.97 -4.34 -3.33
C GLY A 42 11.37 -4.79 -4.67
N GLU A 43 11.91 -5.87 -5.23
CA GLU A 43 11.44 -6.45 -6.48
C GLU A 43 9.98 -6.92 -6.37
N ALA A 44 9.21 -6.63 -7.42
CA ALA A 44 7.85 -7.12 -7.53
C ALA A 44 7.87 -8.64 -7.76
N ALA A 45 7.17 -9.41 -6.93
CA ALA A 45 6.93 -10.85 -7.15
C ALA A 45 6.02 -11.43 -6.08
N HIS A 46 6.24 -11.02 -4.82
CA HIS A 46 5.59 -11.62 -3.66
C HIS A 46 4.54 -10.68 -3.07
N GLY A 47 3.33 -11.21 -2.95
CA GLY A 47 2.30 -10.68 -2.08
C GLY A 47 2.41 -11.34 -0.70
N MET A 48 2.18 -10.55 0.34
CA MET A 48 2.17 -10.96 1.72
C MET A 48 0.74 -11.05 2.21
N LEU A 49 0.48 -12.04 3.06
CA LEU A 49 -0.83 -12.28 3.66
C LEU A 49 -0.67 -12.45 5.17
N ILE A 50 -1.38 -11.63 5.93
CA ILE A 50 -1.43 -11.68 7.39
C ILE A 50 -2.87 -11.98 7.78
N LEU A 51 -3.06 -13.01 8.60
CA LEU A 51 -4.37 -13.46 9.06
C LEU A 51 -4.50 -13.29 10.57
N SER A 52 -5.60 -12.68 11.00
CA SER A 52 -6.05 -12.69 12.39
C SER A 52 -6.68 -14.04 12.77
N PRO A 53 -6.85 -14.32 14.08
CA PRO A 53 -7.62 -15.48 14.54
C PRO A 53 -9.04 -15.56 13.94
N ARG A 54 -9.72 -14.42 13.76
CA ARG A 54 -11.07 -14.37 13.17
C ARG A 54 -11.08 -14.76 11.69
N ALA A 55 -10.07 -14.34 10.94
CA ALA A 55 -9.92 -14.76 9.54
C ALA A 55 -9.62 -16.26 9.43
N VAL A 56 -8.81 -16.80 10.34
CA VAL A 56 -8.57 -18.24 10.44
C VAL A 56 -9.85 -19.00 10.74
N GLU A 57 -10.63 -18.59 11.75
CA GLU A 57 -11.94 -19.19 12.06
C GLU A 57 -12.89 -19.16 10.85
N ARG A 58 -12.91 -18.04 10.12
CA ARG A 58 -13.70 -17.91 8.89
C ARG A 58 -13.25 -18.89 7.79
N LEU A 59 -11.94 -19.10 7.63
CA LEU A 59 -11.39 -20.08 6.69
C LEU A 59 -11.73 -21.52 7.09
N GLU A 60 -11.68 -21.85 8.38
CA GLU A 60 -11.96 -23.19 8.89
C GLU A 60 -13.45 -23.55 8.88
N SER A 61 -14.33 -22.56 9.02
CA SER A 61 -15.79 -22.74 9.04
C SER A 61 -16.46 -22.64 7.66
N PHE A 62 -15.73 -22.21 6.63
CA PHE A 62 -16.28 -22.04 5.29
C PHE A 62 -15.98 -23.22 4.37
N THR A 63 -17.04 -23.83 3.85
CA THR A 63 -16.94 -24.77 2.73
C THR A 63 -17.40 -24.06 1.45
N PRO A 64 -16.50 -23.87 0.46
CA PRO A 64 -16.89 -23.34 -0.84
C PRO A 64 -17.91 -24.26 -1.53
N ASP A 65 -18.89 -23.66 -2.20
CA ASP A 65 -19.89 -24.33 -3.04
C ASP A 65 -19.35 -24.75 -4.43
N ARG A 66 -18.05 -24.49 -4.66
CA ARG A 66 -17.36 -24.70 -5.93
C ARG A 66 -16.00 -25.34 -5.72
N PRO A 67 -15.47 -26.05 -6.73
CA PRO A 67 -14.09 -26.53 -6.70
C PRO A 67 -13.10 -25.36 -6.55
N LEU A 68 -12.16 -25.48 -5.60
CA LEU A 68 -11.03 -24.54 -5.49
C LEU A 68 -9.79 -25.13 -6.18
N PRO A 69 -9.12 -24.37 -7.06
CA PRO A 69 -7.77 -24.69 -7.52
C PRO A 69 -6.81 -24.91 -6.36
N LYS A 70 -5.86 -25.84 -6.52
CA LYS A 70 -4.93 -26.23 -5.45
C LYS A 70 -4.18 -25.03 -4.83
N ILE A 71 -3.77 -24.07 -5.66
CA ILE A 71 -3.03 -22.87 -5.22
C ILE A 71 -3.84 -21.94 -4.30
N PHE A 72 -5.18 -22.02 -4.33
CA PHE A 72 -6.05 -21.21 -3.46
C PHE A 72 -6.55 -21.97 -2.23
N ARG A 73 -6.13 -23.23 -2.04
CA ARG A 73 -6.52 -24.01 -0.87
C ARG A 73 -5.58 -23.68 0.28
N MET A 74 -6.12 -22.95 1.25
CA MET A 74 -5.42 -22.60 2.48
C MET A 74 -5.78 -23.50 3.66
N THR A 75 -6.69 -24.46 3.46
CA THR A 75 -7.12 -25.40 4.50
C THR A 75 -6.89 -26.85 4.08
N LYS A 76 -6.56 -27.68 5.06
CA LYS A 76 -6.32 -29.11 4.93
C LYS A 76 -7.03 -29.81 6.10
N LYS A 77 -7.93 -30.76 5.79
CA LYS A 77 -8.75 -31.47 6.79
C LYS A 77 -9.56 -30.53 7.72
N GLY A 78 -10.10 -29.44 7.17
CA GLY A 78 -10.94 -28.48 7.91
C GLY A 78 -10.17 -27.54 8.84
N LYS A 79 -8.83 -27.52 8.73
CA LYS A 79 -7.94 -26.64 9.50
C LYS A 79 -7.04 -25.83 8.59
N LEU A 80 -6.56 -24.68 9.05
CA LEU A 80 -5.56 -23.88 8.33
C LEU A 80 -4.32 -24.74 8.03
N ASP A 81 -3.80 -24.63 6.80
CA ASP A 81 -2.53 -25.26 6.44
C ASP A 81 -1.37 -24.38 6.91
N GLU A 82 -0.90 -24.61 8.14
CA GLU A 82 0.14 -23.80 8.78
C GLU A 82 1.50 -23.86 8.05
N GLU A 83 1.74 -24.91 7.26
CA GLU A 83 2.96 -25.04 6.45
C GLU A 83 3.15 -23.82 5.52
N LEU A 84 2.06 -23.24 5.02
CA LEU A 84 2.07 -22.05 4.16
C LEU A 84 2.66 -20.81 4.85
N PHE A 85 2.58 -20.74 6.18
CA PHE A 85 3.08 -19.62 6.99
C PHE A 85 4.46 -19.89 7.60
N GLN A 86 4.99 -21.10 7.37
CA GLN A 86 6.31 -21.54 7.83
C GLN A 86 7.33 -21.64 6.69
N GLY A 87 7.01 -21.04 5.53
CA GLY A 87 7.90 -21.01 4.37
C GLY A 87 7.78 -22.23 3.46
N ALA A 88 6.73 -23.05 3.58
CA ALA A 88 6.48 -24.09 2.60
C ALA A 88 6.14 -23.47 1.24
N THR A 89 6.93 -23.82 0.24
CA THR A 89 6.77 -23.30 -1.12
C THR A 89 5.77 -24.17 -1.89
N ILE A 90 4.68 -23.57 -2.37
CA ILE A 90 3.74 -24.26 -3.29
C ILE A 90 4.44 -24.48 -4.66
N ASN A 91 5.22 -23.50 -5.09
CA ASN A 91 6.05 -23.47 -6.29
C ASN A 91 7.38 -22.76 -5.99
N THR A 92 8.34 -22.84 -6.90
CA THR A 92 9.67 -22.23 -6.71
C THR A 92 9.56 -20.69 -6.63
N PRO A 93 9.94 -20.06 -5.51
CA PRO A 93 9.98 -18.60 -5.40
C PRO A 93 11.25 -18.03 -6.07
N SER A 94 11.24 -16.74 -6.37
CA SER A 94 12.45 -16.02 -6.80
C SER A 94 13.33 -15.73 -5.58
N MET A 95 14.46 -16.42 -5.49
CA MET A 95 15.43 -16.17 -4.42
C MET A 95 16.10 -14.80 -4.53
N LEU A 96 16.15 -14.22 -5.75
CA LEU A 96 16.65 -12.86 -5.96
C LEU A 96 15.73 -11.82 -5.33
N ALA A 97 14.41 -11.95 -5.55
CA ALA A 97 13.45 -11.04 -4.93
C ALA A 97 13.42 -11.20 -3.40
N LEU A 98 13.67 -12.42 -2.90
CA LEU A 98 13.77 -12.67 -1.46
C LEU A 98 14.99 -11.97 -0.84
N GLU A 99 16.16 -12.11 -1.46
CA GLU A 99 17.40 -11.47 -0.98
C GLU A 99 17.28 -9.94 -0.99
N ASP A 100 16.72 -9.37 -2.05
CA ASP A 100 16.48 -7.93 -2.17
C ASP A 100 15.56 -7.40 -1.06
N TYR A 101 14.49 -8.14 -0.74
CA TYR A 101 13.61 -7.78 0.38
C TYR A 101 14.31 -7.93 1.74
N HIS A 102 15.19 -8.93 1.91
CA HIS A 102 16.01 -9.09 3.11
C HIS A 102 17.00 -7.93 3.32
N ASP A 103 17.62 -7.43 2.25
CA ASP A 103 18.49 -6.26 2.30
C ASP A 103 17.70 -5.01 2.73
N ALA A 104 16.51 -4.80 2.14
CA ALA A 104 15.62 -3.69 2.52
C ALA A 104 15.20 -3.75 4.00
N LEU A 105 14.90 -4.94 4.53
CA LEU A 105 14.57 -5.13 5.94
C LEU A 105 15.79 -4.89 6.86
N THR A 106 16.97 -5.35 6.46
CA THR A 106 18.22 -5.12 7.21
C THR A 106 18.52 -3.62 7.30
N TRP A 107 18.36 -2.90 6.19
CA TRP A 107 18.46 -1.45 6.17
C TRP A 107 17.40 -0.78 7.06
N ALA A 108 16.14 -1.21 6.97
CA ALA A 108 15.06 -0.69 7.80
C ALA A 108 15.36 -0.81 9.30
N GLU A 109 15.86 -1.96 9.74
CA GLU A 109 16.30 -2.16 11.12
C GLU A 109 17.46 -1.23 11.49
N ALA A 110 18.48 -1.13 10.63
CA ALA A 110 19.68 -0.32 10.86
C ALA A 110 19.38 1.18 11.04
N ILE A 111 18.34 1.71 10.39
CA ILE A 111 17.94 3.13 10.53
C ILE A 111 17.03 3.41 11.73
N GLY A 112 16.64 2.40 12.50
CA GLY A 112 15.76 2.54 13.67
C GLY A 112 14.37 1.91 13.53
N GLY A 113 14.18 1.02 12.54
CA GLY A 113 12.96 0.23 12.37
C GLY A 113 11.74 1.04 11.92
N LEU A 114 10.55 0.48 12.19
CA LEU A 114 9.27 1.06 11.76
C LEU A 114 9.08 2.54 12.14
N PRO A 115 9.42 3.01 13.37
CA PRO A 115 9.28 4.44 13.69
C PRO A 115 10.11 5.35 12.79
N ALA A 116 11.34 4.94 12.46
CA ALA A 116 12.22 5.69 11.57
C ALA A 116 11.70 5.70 10.13
N LEU A 117 11.14 4.58 9.65
CA LEU A 117 10.54 4.48 8.32
C LEU A 117 9.31 5.40 8.18
N ILE A 118 8.39 5.37 9.15
CA ILE A 118 7.21 6.25 9.18
C ILE A 118 7.64 7.71 9.22
N ALA A 119 8.56 8.07 10.12
CA ALA A 119 9.07 9.44 10.22
C ALA A 119 9.71 9.92 8.92
N ARG A 120 10.42 9.04 8.20
CA ARG A 120 10.98 9.36 6.88
C ARG A 120 9.90 9.62 5.84
N ALA A 121 8.85 8.80 5.79
CA ALA A 121 7.72 9.01 4.89
C ALA A 121 6.98 10.32 5.19
N ASP A 122 6.72 10.59 6.47
CA ASP A 122 6.07 11.83 6.93
C ASP A 122 6.90 13.06 6.58
N ALA A 123 8.22 13.03 6.81
CA ALA A 123 9.12 14.13 6.47
C ALA A 123 9.13 14.41 4.96
N ASN A 124 9.15 13.36 4.12
CA ASN A 124 9.10 13.51 2.67
C ASN A 124 7.77 14.12 2.21
N ALA A 125 6.65 13.65 2.76
CA ALA A 125 5.33 14.19 2.42
C ALA A 125 5.17 15.65 2.85
N ALA A 126 5.72 16.01 4.02
CA ALA A 126 5.70 17.38 4.53
C ALA A 126 6.35 18.36 3.57
N VAL A 127 7.46 18.00 2.90
CA VAL A 127 8.10 18.84 1.87
C VAL A 127 7.13 19.21 0.76
N LEU A 128 6.36 18.24 0.26
CA LEU A 128 5.36 18.48 -0.79
C LEU A 128 4.17 19.28 -0.28
N HIS A 129 3.72 19.01 0.95
CA HIS A 129 2.63 19.75 1.58
C HIS A 129 2.99 21.22 1.81
N ASP A 130 4.19 21.49 2.30
CA ASP A 130 4.70 22.85 2.51
C ASP A 130 4.87 23.59 1.19
N TRP A 131 5.37 22.91 0.15
CA TRP A 131 5.43 23.49 -1.19
C TRP A 131 4.04 23.85 -1.74
N MET A 132 3.05 22.94 -1.63
CA MET A 132 1.68 23.22 -2.07
C MET A 132 1.05 24.38 -1.30
N ALA A 133 1.27 24.47 0.02
CA ALA A 133 0.76 25.56 0.84
C ALA A 133 1.28 26.95 0.42
N ASN A 134 2.46 27.00 -0.20
CA ASN A 134 3.07 28.22 -0.71
C ASN A 134 2.87 28.42 -2.23
N SER A 135 2.17 27.50 -2.91
CA SER A 135 1.93 27.55 -4.34
C SER A 135 0.64 28.30 -4.67
N ALA A 136 0.66 29.10 -5.73
CA ALA A 136 -0.53 29.79 -6.24
C ALA A 136 -1.37 28.92 -7.21
N TRP A 137 -0.84 27.76 -7.61
CA TRP A 137 -1.44 26.94 -8.67
C TRP A 137 -1.50 25.43 -8.35
N ALA A 138 -0.89 24.99 -7.24
CA ALA A 138 -0.88 23.60 -6.82
C ALA A 138 -1.56 23.44 -5.46
N ALA A 139 -2.38 22.41 -5.31
CA ALA A 139 -3.03 22.06 -4.05
C ALA A 139 -3.03 20.54 -3.86
N ASN A 140 -3.29 20.07 -2.64
CA ASN A 140 -3.49 18.64 -2.41
C ASN A 140 -4.80 18.20 -3.08
N LEU A 141 -4.76 17.09 -3.82
CA LEU A 141 -5.96 16.53 -4.45
C LEU A 141 -6.99 16.08 -3.39
N ALA A 142 -6.51 15.55 -2.27
CA ALA A 142 -7.37 15.23 -1.13
C ALA A 142 -7.79 16.52 -0.42
N GLN A 143 -9.08 16.84 -0.49
CA GLN A 143 -9.62 18.07 0.10
C GLN A 143 -9.66 17.99 1.64
N ASP A 144 -10.00 16.82 2.19
CA ASP A 144 -9.98 16.60 3.63
C ASP A 144 -8.56 16.28 4.09
N ARG A 145 -8.00 17.16 4.93
CA ARG A 145 -6.66 17.00 5.52
C ARG A 145 -6.52 15.68 6.28
N ALA A 146 -7.58 15.16 6.88
CA ALA A 146 -7.55 13.87 7.58
C ALA A 146 -7.31 12.67 6.65
N THR A 147 -7.44 12.86 5.34
CA THR A 147 -7.25 11.82 4.30
C THR A 147 -5.96 11.99 3.49
N TRP A 148 -5.09 12.91 3.90
CA TRP A 148 -3.80 13.09 3.27
C TRP A 148 -2.90 11.87 3.51
N THR A 149 -2.27 11.38 2.45
CA THR A 149 -1.32 10.26 2.50
C THR A 149 0.12 10.77 2.55
N ASN A 150 1.00 10.01 3.21
CA ASN A 150 2.44 10.26 3.23
C ASN A 150 3.24 9.43 2.20
N THR A 151 2.61 8.47 1.52
CA THR A 151 3.31 7.55 0.58
C THR A 151 3.02 7.82 -0.89
N GLY A 152 2.02 8.65 -1.19
CA GLY A 152 1.59 8.93 -2.56
C GLY A 152 0.85 10.26 -2.65
N VAL A 153 1.54 11.36 -2.35
CA VAL A 153 0.96 12.71 -2.35
C VAL A 153 0.49 13.07 -3.77
N CYS A 154 -0.82 13.18 -3.95
CA CYS A 154 -1.42 13.60 -5.21
C CYS A 154 -1.61 15.12 -5.23
N VAL A 155 -1.11 15.76 -6.29
CA VAL A 155 -1.22 17.20 -6.50
C VAL A 155 -2.31 17.49 -7.52
N GLN A 156 -3.18 18.44 -7.21
CA GLN A 156 -4.15 19.02 -8.13
C GLN A 156 -3.67 20.39 -8.61
N ILE A 157 -3.86 20.66 -9.90
CA ILE A 157 -3.60 21.99 -10.49
C ILE A 157 -4.87 22.84 -10.30
N VAL A 158 -4.75 23.91 -9.53
CA VAL A 158 -5.86 24.81 -9.14
C VAL A 158 -5.74 26.21 -9.75
N ASP A 159 -4.83 26.41 -10.71
CA ASP A 159 -4.75 27.67 -11.46
C ASP A 159 -6.10 27.96 -12.16
N PRO A 160 -6.68 29.17 -12.01
CA PRO A 160 -7.98 29.51 -12.60
C PRO A 160 -8.06 29.28 -14.11
N ARG A 161 -6.92 29.45 -14.82
CA ARG A 161 -6.85 29.23 -16.27
C ARG A 161 -7.00 27.76 -16.63
N VAL A 162 -6.49 26.87 -15.77
CA VAL A 162 -6.58 25.41 -15.96
C VAL A 162 -7.95 24.91 -15.52
N LEU A 163 -8.48 25.40 -14.40
CA LEU A 163 -9.83 25.04 -13.93
C LEU A 163 -10.93 25.44 -14.92
N ALA A 164 -10.70 26.49 -15.73
CA ALA A 164 -11.61 26.91 -16.80
C ALA A 164 -11.59 25.99 -18.03
N LEU A 165 -10.54 25.17 -18.20
CA LEU A 165 -10.53 24.10 -19.19
C LEU A 165 -11.41 22.98 -18.62
N GLY A 166 -12.41 22.47 -19.34
CA GLY A 166 -13.18 21.31 -18.88
C GLY A 166 -12.28 20.08 -18.60
N ALA A 167 -12.86 18.98 -18.11
CA ALA A 167 -12.10 17.81 -17.66
C ALA A 167 -11.05 17.30 -18.68
N GLU A 168 -11.40 17.24 -19.97
CA GLU A 168 -10.47 16.85 -21.04
C GLU A 168 -9.31 17.84 -21.20
N GLY A 169 -9.57 19.14 -21.08
CA GLY A 169 -8.55 20.17 -21.18
C GLY A 169 -7.62 20.20 -19.97
N GLN A 170 -8.12 19.90 -18.76
CA GLN A 170 -7.27 19.72 -17.57
C GLN A 170 -6.36 18.50 -17.72
N ALA A 171 -6.89 17.38 -18.22
CA ALA A 171 -6.11 16.18 -18.46
C ALA A 171 -5.03 16.40 -19.54
N ASP A 172 -5.37 17.07 -20.64
CA ASP A 172 -4.40 17.45 -21.68
C ASP A 172 -3.33 18.42 -21.15
N PHE A 173 -3.72 19.40 -20.32
CA PHE A 173 -2.76 20.30 -19.67
C PHE A 173 -1.80 19.53 -18.76
N ALA A 174 -2.31 18.66 -17.89
CA ALA A 174 -1.48 17.84 -17.00
C ALA A 174 -0.52 16.94 -17.79
N LYS A 175 -0.99 16.32 -18.88
CA LYS A 175 -0.16 15.52 -19.78
C LYS A 175 0.96 16.34 -20.43
N LYS A 176 0.64 17.55 -20.90
CA LYS A 176 1.63 18.46 -21.51
C LYS A 176 2.65 18.97 -20.48
N LEU A 177 2.22 19.25 -19.26
CA LEU A 177 3.10 19.64 -18.17
C LEU A 177 4.08 18.50 -17.84
N ALA A 178 3.59 17.27 -17.66
CA ALA A 178 4.44 16.11 -17.42
C ALA A 178 5.47 15.92 -18.55
N GLY A 179 5.02 15.96 -19.81
CA GLY A 179 5.92 15.84 -20.96
C GLY A 179 6.91 17.00 -21.12
N LEU A 180 6.63 18.19 -20.57
CA LEU A 180 7.60 19.28 -20.50
C LEU A 180 8.68 18.99 -19.45
N LEU A 181 8.28 18.58 -18.25
CA LEU A 181 9.23 18.25 -17.18
C LEU A 181 10.17 17.09 -17.55
N GLU A 182 9.65 16.09 -18.26
CA GLU A 182 10.43 14.98 -18.81
C GLU A 182 11.48 15.46 -19.81
N LYS A 183 11.09 16.32 -20.76
CA LYS A 183 12.02 16.89 -21.76
C LYS A 183 13.12 17.74 -21.14
N GLU A 184 12.81 18.45 -20.06
CA GLU A 184 13.77 19.26 -19.31
C GLU A 184 14.64 18.40 -18.36
N GLY A 185 14.34 17.10 -18.20
CA GLY A 185 15.09 16.19 -17.34
C GLY A 185 14.96 16.49 -15.84
N VAL A 186 13.87 17.17 -15.44
CA VAL A 186 13.64 17.59 -14.04
C VAL A 186 12.56 16.76 -13.33
N ALA A 187 11.79 15.96 -14.07
CA ALA A 187 10.89 14.94 -13.53
C ALA A 187 10.72 13.79 -14.54
N LEU A 188 10.48 12.57 -14.05
CA LEU A 188 10.25 11.34 -14.83
C LEU A 188 8.97 10.66 -14.35
#